data_AF-A0A5K4EKF2-F1
#
_entry.id   AF-A0A5K4EKF2-F1
#
_cell.length_a   1.000
_cell.length_b   1.000
_cell.length_c   1.000
_cell.angle_alpha   90.00
_cell.angle_beta   90.00
_cell.angle_gamma   90.00
#
_symmetry.space_group_name_H-M   'P 1'
#
loop_
_entity.id
_entity.type
_entity.pdbx_description
1 polymer ?
#
loop_
_entity_poly.entity_id
_entity_poly.type
_entity_poly.pdbx_seq_one_letter_code
_entity_poly.pdbx_strand_id
1 'polypeptide(L)'
;MTIPDEVFDLVSKVSNGNGIMEDYERICLILSNLTATELSSVFQKCDILKALMSIDLHDKQSAQIAIKLASIVFSLIPLFGFVQSHQEELLLILESTKLDLIEFILKRLRAGLVEPSCSVYNIPERILMSIARLVLHDKLSLSMEAQNFLITLATKCPLGLKSVLGPNVVGTLNPLCSKSEHLIRVSEFAVQLVSKQPEVFKDVENSGLFQPILDGLNSRDPLVRLNWLELGKLLTISETGYHFLNKQGVFSRLLDDLYSSASDPLVDLLLPDPRT
;
A
#
# COMPACT_ATOMS: atom_id res chain seq x y z
N MET A 1 -25.16 29.01 6.10
CA MET A 1 -24.82 29.65 7.39
C MET A 1 -23.62 30.56 7.14
N THR A 2 -23.36 31.58 7.96
CA THR A 2 -22.07 32.29 7.89
C THR A 2 -21.00 31.41 8.52
N ILE A 3 -19.89 31.20 7.83
CA ILE A 3 -18.75 30.45 8.34
C ILE A 3 -18.22 31.18 9.58
N PRO A 4 -18.10 30.53 10.75
CA PRO A 4 -17.59 31.20 11.95
C PRO A 4 -16.15 31.66 11.75
N ASP A 5 -15.86 32.95 11.95
CA ASP A 5 -14.49 33.50 11.82
C ASP A 5 -13.50 32.79 12.77
N GLU A 6 -14.00 32.31 13.91
CA GLU A 6 -13.26 31.52 14.90
C GLU A 6 -12.53 30.31 14.28
N VAL A 7 -13.06 29.71 13.20
CA VAL A 7 -12.42 28.53 12.58
C VAL A 7 -11.07 28.89 11.96
N PHE A 8 -10.92 30.10 11.42
CA PHE A 8 -9.67 30.53 10.79
C PHE A 8 -8.60 30.79 11.84
N ASP A 9 -8.98 31.40 12.97
CA ASP A 9 -8.09 31.65 14.10
C ASP A 9 -7.64 30.35 14.75
N LEU A 10 -8.55 29.40 14.96
CA LEU A 10 -8.23 28.08 15.50
C LEU A 10 -7.29 27.31 14.58
N VAL A 11 -7.58 27.25 13.28
CA VAL A 11 -6.72 26.55 12.31
C VAL A 11 -5.32 27.17 12.25
N SER A 12 -5.22 28.50 12.27
CA SER A 12 -3.92 29.21 12.31
C SER A 12 -3.16 28.89 13.59
N LYS A 13 -3.83 28.92 14.75
CA LYS A 13 -3.23 28.60 16.06
C LYS A 13 -2.64 27.19 16.08
N VAL A 14 -3.42 26.18 15.68
CA VAL A 14 -2.97 24.79 15.73
C VAL A 14 -1.86 24.50 14.71
N SER A 15 -1.95 25.11 13.52
CA SER A 15 -0.95 24.94 12.44
C SER A 15 0.42 25.52 12.77
N ASN A 16 0.50 26.40 13.76
CA ASN A 16 1.74 26.99 14.26
C ASN A 16 2.28 26.25 15.50
N GLY A 17 1.72 25.08 15.85
CA GLY A 17 2.16 24.26 16.97
C GLY A 17 1.71 24.76 18.35
N ASN A 18 0.86 25.79 18.41
CA ASN A 18 0.34 26.36 19.65
C ASN A 18 -1.04 25.79 20.04
N GLY A 19 -1.48 24.73 19.35
CA GLY A 19 -2.78 24.11 19.52
C GLY A 19 -2.82 23.16 20.71
N ILE A 20 -3.95 23.14 21.42
CA ILE A 20 -4.30 22.07 22.36
C ILE A 20 -5.36 21.16 21.75
N MET A 21 -5.54 20.00 22.37
CA MET A 21 -6.49 18.97 21.92
C MET A 21 -7.92 19.52 21.70
N GLU A 22 -8.41 20.33 22.63
CA GLU A 22 -9.74 20.96 22.55
C GLU A 22 -9.89 21.86 21.31
N ASP A 23 -8.80 22.50 20.84
CA ASP A 23 -8.84 23.32 19.62
C ASP A 23 -9.14 22.43 18.40
N TYR A 24 -8.51 21.25 18.31
CA TYR A 24 -8.77 20.30 17.22
C TYR A 24 -10.18 19.69 17.30
N GLU A 25 -10.70 19.42 18.50
CA GLU A 25 -12.09 18.98 18.69
C GLU A 25 -13.08 20.04 18.19
N ARG A 26 -12.85 21.30 18.54
CA ARG A 26 -13.67 22.43 18.09
C ARG A 26 -13.60 22.60 16.57
N ILE A 27 -12.40 22.54 15.98
CA ILE A 27 -12.24 22.57 14.52
C ILE A 27 -13.07 21.45 13.89
N CYS A 28 -12.96 20.22 14.38
CA CYS A 28 -13.74 19.09 13.85
C CYS A 28 -15.25 19.32 13.98
N LEU A 29 -15.73 19.85 15.11
CA LEU A 29 -17.14 20.14 15.35
C LEU A 29 -17.67 21.21 14.40
N ILE A 30 -16.92 22.32 14.23
CA ILE A 30 -17.30 23.39 13.31
C ILE A 30 -17.35 22.84 11.88
N LEU A 31 -16.25 22.23 11.42
CA LEU A 31 -16.15 21.76 10.05
C LEU A 31 -17.15 20.64 9.72
N SER A 32 -17.48 19.75 10.66
CA SER A 32 -18.47 18.67 10.42
C SER A 32 -19.89 19.19 10.18
N ASN A 33 -20.19 20.42 10.62
CA ASN A 33 -21.51 21.04 10.48
C ASN A 33 -21.65 21.94 9.24
N LEU A 34 -20.57 22.10 8.47
CA LEU A 34 -20.56 22.92 7.26
C LEU A 34 -20.99 22.11 6.03
N THR A 35 -21.60 22.79 5.06
CA THR A 35 -21.91 22.22 3.75
C THR A 35 -20.63 22.08 2.90
N ALA A 36 -20.70 21.27 1.83
CA ALA A 36 -19.57 21.06 0.94
C ALA A 36 -19.03 22.37 0.31
N THR A 37 -19.94 23.30 -0.02
CA THR A 37 -19.59 24.62 -0.55
C THR A 37 -18.91 25.50 0.48
N GLU A 38 -19.39 25.50 1.73
CA GLU A 38 -18.79 26.28 2.83
C GLU A 38 -17.40 25.75 3.17
N LEU A 39 -17.28 24.43 3.31
CA LEU A 39 -16.01 23.77 3.57
C LEU A 39 -14.97 24.02 2.48
N SER A 40 -15.36 23.97 1.20
CA SER A 40 -14.46 24.33 0.08
C SER A 40 -13.91 25.75 0.24
N SER A 41 -14.75 26.70 0.64
CA SER A 41 -14.31 28.08 0.88
C SER A 41 -13.40 28.24 2.10
N VAL A 42 -13.55 27.41 3.14
CA VAL A 42 -12.61 27.36 4.28
C VAL A 42 -11.26 26.85 3.80
N PHE A 43 -11.24 25.80 2.99
CA PHE A 43 -10.02 25.13 2.57
C PHE A 43 -9.19 25.98 1.59
N GLN A 44 -9.85 26.87 0.85
CA GLN A 44 -9.16 27.87 0.02
C GLN A 44 -8.48 28.97 0.85
N LYS A 45 -8.90 29.17 2.10
CA LYS A 45 -8.40 30.25 2.97
C LYS A 45 -7.45 29.74 4.07
N CYS A 46 -7.48 28.45 4.37
CA CYS A 46 -6.74 27.84 5.47
C CYS A 46 -6.05 26.54 5.04
N ASP A 47 -4.81 26.38 5.48
CA ASP A 47 -4.05 25.15 5.31
C ASP A 47 -4.41 24.13 6.41
N ILE A 48 -5.55 23.46 6.23
CA ILE A 48 -6.04 22.44 7.18
C ILE A 48 -5.15 21.20 7.18
N LEU A 49 -4.36 20.98 6.11
CA LEU A 49 -3.39 19.89 6.08
C LEU A 49 -2.22 20.17 7.03
N LYS A 50 -1.76 21.42 7.12
CA LYS A 50 -0.79 21.81 8.14
C LYS A 50 -1.34 21.63 9.56
N ALA A 51 -2.62 21.93 9.78
CA ALA A 51 -3.28 21.64 11.07
C ALA A 51 -3.27 20.13 11.36
N LEU A 52 -3.67 19.30 10.41
CA LEU A 52 -3.63 17.83 10.53
C LEU A 52 -2.21 17.31 10.82
N MET A 53 -1.21 17.90 10.17
CA MET A 53 0.21 17.58 10.40
C MET A 53 0.75 18.08 11.74
N SER A 54 0.06 18.99 12.41
CA SER A 54 0.47 19.49 13.73
C SER A 54 -0.10 18.67 14.89
N ILE A 55 -1.06 17.76 14.64
CA ILE A 55 -1.63 16.90 15.68
C ILE A 55 -0.59 15.86 16.13
N ASP A 56 -0.26 15.86 17.41
CA ASP A 56 0.53 14.80 18.01
C ASP A 56 -0.30 13.51 18.15
N LEU A 57 0.18 12.38 17.64
CA LEU A 57 -0.58 11.11 17.63
C LEU A 57 -0.12 10.12 18.71
N HIS A 58 0.45 10.61 19.81
CA HIS A 58 0.94 9.74 20.90
C HIS A 58 -0.16 8.94 21.61
N ASP A 59 -1.40 9.45 21.65
CA ASP A 59 -2.52 8.78 22.28
C ASP A 59 -3.69 8.49 21.33
N LYS A 60 -4.56 7.57 21.75
CA LYS A 60 -5.69 7.08 20.95
C LYS A 60 -6.72 8.17 20.66
N GLN A 61 -6.95 9.12 21.56
CA GLN A 61 -7.90 10.20 21.34
C GLN A 61 -7.36 11.14 20.25
N SER A 62 -6.07 11.48 20.29
CA SER A 62 -5.43 12.32 19.28
C SER A 62 -5.44 11.68 17.89
N ALA A 63 -5.19 10.37 17.82
CA ALA A 63 -5.36 9.60 16.58
C ALA A 63 -6.80 9.66 16.05
N GLN A 64 -7.81 9.52 16.91
CA GLN A 64 -9.22 9.60 16.51
C GLN A 64 -9.60 10.97 15.96
N ILE A 65 -9.12 12.04 16.58
CA ILE A 65 -9.37 13.40 16.10
C ILE A 65 -8.68 13.66 14.78
N ALA A 66 -7.41 13.24 14.62
CA ALA A 66 -6.70 13.37 13.36
C ALA A 66 -7.43 12.64 12.22
N ILE A 67 -7.90 11.42 12.48
CA ILE A 67 -8.70 10.65 11.51
C ILE A 67 -10.02 11.36 11.21
N LYS A 68 -10.69 11.94 12.21
CA LYS A 68 -11.93 12.70 12.01
C LYS A 68 -11.69 13.95 11.15
N LEU A 69 -10.65 14.72 11.46
CA LEU A 69 -10.27 15.89 10.68
C LEU A 69 -9.91 15.50 9.25
N ALA A 70 -9.09 14.46 9.06
CA ALA A 70 -8.77 13.94 7.74
C ALA A 70 -10.04 13.50 6.99
N SER A 71 -10.97 12.80 7.65
CA SER A 71 -12.24 12.39 7.02
C SER A 71 -13.04 13.58 6.49
N ILE A 72 -13.08 14.68 7.24
CA ILE A 72 -13.71 15.92 6.77
C ILE A 72 -12.94 16.47 5.57
N VAL A 73 -11.61 16.50 5.63
CA VAL A 73 -10.76 17.00 4.54
C VAL A 73 -11.01 16.25 3.23
N PHE A 74 -11.05 14.93 3.30
CA PHE A 74 -11.28 14.07 2.15
C PHE A 74 -12.75 13.94 1.73
N SER A 75 -13.69 14.63 2.39
CA SER A 75 -15.12 14.56 2.05
C SER A 75 -15.53 15.54 0.93
N LEU A 76 -14.67 16.50 0.59
CA LEU A 76 -15.09 17.74 -0.08
C LEU A 76 -14.79 17.84 -1.56
N ILE A 77 -13.85 17.04 -2.02
CA ILE A 77 -13.26 17.16 -3.35
C ILE A 77 -13.22 15.74 -3.93
N PRO A 78 -13.51 15.55 -5.24
CA PRO A 78 -13.17 14.30 -5.91
C PRO A 78 -11.72 13.97 -5.56
N LEU A 79 -11.49 12.83 -4.91
CA LEU A 79 -10.26 12.57 -4.16
C LEU A 79 -8.99 12.96 -4.92
N PHE A 80 -9.02 12.74 -6.21
CA PHE A 80 -7.92 13.00 -7.10
C PHE A 80 -7.71 14.46 -7.53
N GLY A 81 -8.76 15.29 -7.55
CA GLY A 81 -8.57 16.74 -7.62
C GLY A 81 -7.86 17.28 -6.38
N PHE A 82 -8.14 16.69 -5.22
CA PHE A 82 -7.43 17.01 -3.98
C PHE A 82 -5.97 16.55 -4.02
N VAL A 83 -5.71 15.32 -4.45
CA VAL A 83 -4.35 14.77 -4.57
C VAL A 83 -3.46 15.64 -5.47
N GLN A 84 -4.01 16.18 -6.56
CA GLN A 84 -3.28 17.05 -7.48
C GLN A 84 -3.00 18.44 -6.89
N SER A 85 -3.93 18.98 -6.09
CA SER A 85 -3.78 20.33 -5.51
C SER A 85 -2.96 20.36 -4.22
N HIS A 86 -2.84 19.23 -3.52
CA HIS A 86 -2.19 19.14 -2.20
C HIS A 86 -1.15 18.01 -2.16
N GLN A 87 -0.35 17.90 -3.23
CA GLN A 87 0.61 16.81 -3.38
C GLN A 87 1.70 16.84 -2.29
N GLU A 88 2.24 18.02 -1.98
CA GLU A 88 3.36 18.15 -1.05
C GLU A 88 2.93 17.82 0.38
N GLU A 89 1.73 18.24 0.78
CA GLU A 89 1.14 17.93 2.08
C GLU A 89 0.82 16.43 2.22
N LEU A 90 0.32 15.81 1.15
CA LEU A 90 0.12 14.36 1.12
C LEU A 90 1.44 13.59 1.22
N LEU A 91 2.49 14.05 0.55
CA LEU A 91 3.82 13.45 0.67
C LEU A 91 4.34 13.56 2.09
N LEU A 92 4.21 14.73 2.72
CA LEU A 92 4.59 14.92 4.13
C LEU A 92 3.86 13.94 5.05
N ILE A 93 2.57 13.66 4.81
CA ILE A 93 1.84 12.65 5.58
C ILE A 93 2.40 11.24 5.32
N LEU A 94 2.52 10.84 4.06
CA LEU A 94 2.96 9.49 3.67
C LEU A 94 4.39 9.16 4.11
N GLU A 95 5.23 10.18 4.28
CA GLU A 95 6.62 10.06 4.72
C GLU A 95 6.82 10.32 6.23
N SER A 96 5.73 10.58 6.98
CA SER A 96 5.79 10.85 8.41
C SER A 96 5.86 9.58 9.27
N THR A 97 6.00 9.75 10.59
CA THR A 97 5.90 8.66 11.57
C THR A 97 4.46 8.39 12.03
N LYS A 98 3.47 9.08 11.46
CA LYS A 98 2.07 9.04 11.87
C LYS A 98 1.33 7.85 11.24
N LEU A 99 1.68 6.64 11.68
CA LEU A 99 1.29 5.40 11.00
C LEU A 99 -0.23 5.23 10.82
N ASP A 100 -1.05 5.61 11.80
CA ASP A 100 -2.51 5.47 11.68
C ASP A 100 -3.11 6.47 10.69
N LEU A 101 -2.51 7.66 10.57
CA LEU A 101 -2.89 8.63 9.56
C LEU A 101 -2.49 8.14 8.17
N ILE A 102 -1.27 7.61 8.00
CA ILE A 102 -0.82 7.00 6.73
C ILE A 102 -1.80 5.91 6.30
N GLU A 103 -2.17 4.99 7.21
CA GLU A 103 -3.09 3.91 6.90
C GLU A 103 -4.46 4.43 6.45
N PHE A 104 -4.97 5.47 7.12
CA PHE A 104 -6.21 6.14 6.73
C PHE A 104 -6.12 6.75 5.32
N ILE A 105 -5.03 7.47 5.02
CA ILE A 105 -4.80 8.06 3.70
C ILE A 105 -4.76 6.98 2.62
N LEU A 106 -3.99 5.90 2.83
CA LEU A 106 -3.92 4.81 1.85
C LEU A 106 -5.29 4.20 1.57
N LYS A 107 -6.09 3.92 2.62
CA LYS A 107 -7.46 3.42 2.47
C LYS A 107 -8.34 4.37 1.68
N ARG A 108 -8.23 5.68 1.95
CA ARG A 108 -9.00 6.69 1.24
C ARG A 108 -8.59 6.77 -0.23
N LEU A 109 -7.28 6.83 -0.51
CA LEU A 109 -6.70 6.80 -1.86
C LEU A 109 -7.17 5.59 -2.66
N ARG A 110 -7.15 4.39 -2.05
CA ARG A 110 -7.66 3.17 -2.67
C ARG A 110 -9.15 3.26 -2.96
N ALA A 111 -9.96 3.76 -2.03
CA ALA A 111 -11.39 3.93 -2.24
C ALA A 111 -11.69 4.85 -3.43
N GLY A 112 -10.96 5.95 -3.58
CA GLY A 112 -11.12 6.85 -4.72
C GLY A 112 -10.73 6.23 -6.06
N LEU A 113 -9.84 5.22 -6.08
CA LEU A 113 -9.53 4.51 -7.32
C LEU A 113 -10.72 3.75 -7.89
N VAL A 114 -11.69 3.37 -7.07
CA VAL A 114 -12.90 2.69 -7.53
C VAL A 114 -13.94 3.69 -8.09
N GLU A 115 -13.76 4.99 -7.86
CA GLU A 115 -14.67 6.01 -8.36
C GLU A 115 -14.63 6.09 -9.91
N PRO A 116 -15.80 6.18 -10.59
CA PRO A 116 -15.88 6.22 -12.06
C PRO A 116 -15.15 7.40 -12.69
N SER A 117 -15.05 8.52 -11.96
CA SER A 117 -14.39 9.76 -12.39
C SER A 117 -12.86 9.71 -12.30
N CYS A 118 -12.29 8.68 -11.68
CA CYS A 118 -10.85 8.59 -11.50
C CYS A 118 -10.15 8.05 -12.76
N SER A 119 -9.19 8.83 -13.29
CA SER A 119 -8.26 8.41 -14.34
C SER A 119 -6.89 8.06 -13.75
N VAL A 120 -6.08 7.21 -14.40
CA VAL A 120 -4.74 6.84 -13.88
C VAL A 120 -3.79 8.03 -13.79
N TYR A 121 -3.95 9.03 -14.67
CA TYR A 121 -3.18 10.27 -14.66
C TYR A 121 -3.40 11.12 -13.40
N ASN A 122 -4.39 10.75 -12.60
CA ASN A 122 -4.73 11.48 -11.41
C ASN A 122 -3.78 11.24 -10.22
N ILE A 123 -2.91 10.24 -10.26
CA ILE A 123 -1.93 9.98 -9.20
C ILE A 123 -0.57 10.54 -9.63
N PRO A 124 -0.02 11.54 -8.92
CA PRO A 124 1.33 12.02 -9.17
C PRO A 124 2.40 10.95 -8.93
N GLU A 125 3.46 10.96 -9.74
CA GLU A 125 4.53 9.95 -9.67
C GLU A 125 5.19 9.88 -8.30
N ARG A 126 5.43 11.03 -7.65
CA ARG A 126 6.02 11.08 -6.30
C ARG A 126 5.15 10.39 -5.26
N ILE A 127 3.83 10.58 -5.33
CA ILE A 127 2.88 9.91 -4.44
C ILE A 127 2.93 8.40 -4.68
N LEU A 128 2.93 7.98 -5.96
CA LEU A 128 3.01 6.57 -6.31
C LEU A 128 4.32 5.92 -5.80
N MET A 129 5.45 6.60 -5.93
CA MET A 129 6.75 6.14 -5.41
C MET A 129 6.73 6.05 -3.88
N SER A 130 6.13 7.02 -3.19
CA SER A 130 5.98 7.00 -1.73
C SER A 130 5.13 5.81 -1.27
N ILE A 131 3.99 5.56 -1.94
CA ILE A 131 3.16 4.38 -1.68
C ILE A 131 3.91 3.08 -1.99
N ALA A 132 4.71 3.02 -3.07
CA ALA A 132 5.52 1.85 -3.38
C ALA A 132 6.49 1.53 -2.24
N ARG A 133 7.17 2.54 -1.66
CA ARG A 133 8.05 2.32 -0.50
C ARG A 133 7.32 1.73 0.71
N LEU A 134 6.05 2.11 0.92
CA LEU A 134 5.24 1.60 2.03
C LEU A 134 4.93 0.10 1.92
N VAL A 135 5.05 -0.52 0.73
CA VAL A 135 5.00 -1.98 0.58
C VAL A 135 6.07 -2.67 1.43
N LEU A 136 7.22 -2.02 1.65
CA LEU A 136 8.33 -2.57 2.42
C LEU A 136 8.27 -2.20 3.91
N HIS A 137 7.22 -1.50 4.36
CA HIS A 137 7.14 -0.98 5.72
C HIS A 137 6.98 -2.10 6.78
N ASP A 138 7.66 -1.97 7.92
CA ASP A 138 7.66 -2.98 8.99
C ASP A 138 6.26 -3.24 9.60
N LYS A 139 5.44 -2.20 9.75
CA LYS A 139 4.01 -2.33 10.13
C LYS A 139 3.24 -3.01 8.98
N LEU A 140 2.88 -4.27 9.18
CA LEU A 140 2.19 -5.11 8.19
C LEU A 140 0.91 -4.48 7.63
N SER A 141 0.11 -3.79 8.46
CA SER A 141 -1.13 -3.16 7.98
C SER A 141 -0.86 -2.08 6.90
N LEU A 142 0.25 -1.34 7.02
CA LEU A 142 0.65 -0.36 6.01
C LEU A 142 1.14 -1.03 4.73
N SER A 143 1.98 -2.06 4.87
CA SER A 143 2.44 -2.86 3.71
C SER A 143 1.25 -3.43 2.94
N MET A 144 0.33 -4.10 3.64
CA MET A 144 -0.86 -4.68 3.03
C MET A 144 -1.75 -3.63 2.36
N GLU A 145 -1.96 -2.48 2.99
CA GLU A 145 -2.81 -1.43 2.41
C GLU A 145 -2.15 -0.78 1.18
N ALA A 146 -0.82 -0.59 1.19
CA ALA A 146 -0.07 -0.14 0.03
C ALA A 146 -0.13 -1.14 -1.13
N GLN A 147 0.05 -2.43 -0.85
CA GLN A 147 -0.11 -3.49 -1.86
C GLN A 147 -1.53 -3.47 -2.45
N ASN A 148 -2.55 -3.41 -1.60
CA ASN A 148 -3.94 -3.35 -2.06
C ASN A 148 -4.23 -2.11 -2.91
N PHE A 149 -3.64 -0.95 -2.58
CA PHE A 149 -3.73 0.25 -3.42
C PHE A 149 -3.12 0.00 -4.81
N LEU A 150 -1.89 -0.51 -4.88
CA LEU A 150 -1.20 -0.76 -6.15
C LEU A 150 -1.92 -1.81 -7.00
N ILE A 151 -2.41 -2.88 -6.37
CA ILE A 151 -3.21 -3.91 -7.05
C ILE A 151 -4.50 -3.28 -7.61
N THR A 152 -5.21 -2.47 -6.83
CA THR A 152 -6.44 -1.79 -7.29
C THR A 152 -6.15 -0.85 -8.46
N LEU A 153 -5.01 -0.16 -8.44
CA LEU A 153 -4.58 0.69 -9.54
C LEU A 153 -4.28 -0.13 -10.80
N ALA A 154 -3.55 -1.23 -10.65
CA ALA A 154 -3.16 -2.10 -11.76
C ALA A 154 -4.38 -2.71 -12.45
N THR A 155 -5.36 -3.19 -11.67
CA THR A 155 -6.56 -3.87 -12.20
C THR A 155 -7.60 -2.91 -12.76
N LYS A 156 -7.50 -1.61 -12.48
CA LYS A 156 -8.47 -0.62 -12.96
C LYS A 156 -8.46 -0.48 -14.47
N CYS A 157 -7.27 -0.36 -15.08
CA CYS A 157 -7.12 -0.25 -16.53
C CYS A 157 -5.67 -0.50 -16.98
N PRO A 158 -5.41 -0.72 -18.28
CA PRO A 158 -4.07 -1.05 -18.79
C PRO A 158 -2.98 -0.01 -18.49
N LEU A 159 -3.33 1.28 -18.46
CA LEU A 159 -2.38 2.33 -18.07
C LEU A 159 -1.98 2.23 -16.59
N GLY A 160 -2.90 1.79 -15.74
CA GLY A 160 -2.67 1.57 -14.32
C GLY A 160 -1.69 0.42 -14.12
N LEU A 161 -1.90 -0.70 -14.82
CA LEU A 161 -0.98 -1.82 -14.86
C LEU A 161 0.43 -1.39 -15.29
N LYS A 162 0.53 -0.63 -16.40
CA LYS A 162 1.82 -0.12 -16.89
C LYS A 162 2.52 0.79 -15.87
N SER A 163 1.76 1.61 -15.14
CA SER A 163 2.32 2.47 -14.08
C SER A 163 2.88 1.64 -12.92
N VAL A 164 2.14 0.60 -12.50
CA VAL A 164 2.49 -0.26 -11.37
C VAL A 164 3.63 -1.23 -11.71
N LEU A 165 3.73 -1.73 -12.94
CA LEU A 165 4.85 -2.56 -13.39
C LEU A 165 6.03 -1.73 -13.92
N GLY A 166 5.89 -0.40 -13.93
CA GLY A 166 6.88 0.54 -14.44
C GLY A 166 7.95 0.95 -13.42
N PRO A 167 8.86 1.86 -13.82
CA PRO A 167 9.99 2.27 -13.00
C PRO A 167 9.59 2.99 -11.70
N ASN A 168 8.45 3.67 -11.67
CA ASN A 168 7.99 4.40 -10.48
C ASN A 168 7.66 3.46 -9.31
N VAL A 169 7.25 2.22 -9.59
CA VAL A 169 6.92 1.22 -8.56
C VAL A 169 7.97 0.12 -8.52
N VAL A 170 8.12 -0.69 -9.57
CA VAL A 170 9.10 -1.79 -9.59
C VAL A 170 10.53 -1.28 -9.51
N GLY A 171 10.85 -0.21 -10.23
CA GLY A 171 12.17 0.43 -10.16
C GLY A 171 12.46 1.05 -8.79
N THR A 172 11.43 1.48 -8.05
CA THR A 172 11.55 1.95 -6.66
C THR A 172 11.75 0.80 -5.69
N LEU A 173 11.01 -0.31 -5.85
CA LEU A 173 11.04 -1.45 -4.94
C LEU A 173 12.35 -2.23 -5.00
N ASN A 174 12.81 -2.59 -6.20
CA ASN A 174 13.97 -3.46 -6.41
C ASN A 174 15.23 -3.04 -5.61
N PRO A 175 15.70 -1.77 -5.65
CA PRO A 175 16.89 -1.37 -4.91
C PRO A 175 16.67 -1.29 -3.38
N LEU A 176 15.42 -1.24 -2.91
CA LEU A 176 15.08 -1.11 -1.49
C LEU A 176 14.85 -2.46 -0.80
N CYS A 177 14.78 -3.56 -1.56
CA CYS A 177 14.68 -4.91 -1.04
C CYS A 177 16.02 -5.38 -0.42
N SER A 178 16.29 -4.94 0.81
CA SER A 178 17.52 -5.25 1.55
C SER A 178 17.45 -6.51 2.42
N LYS A 179 16.25 -7.05 2.66
CA LYS A 179 16.00 -8.22 3.53
C LYS A 179 15.10 -9.23 2.82
N SER A 180 15.17 -10.50 3.25
CA SER A 180 14.30 -11.57 2.71
C SER A 180 12.81 -11.22 2.85
N GLU A 181 12.40 -10.60 3.95
CA GLU A 181 11.02 -10.17 4.17
C GLU A 181 10.54 -9.16 3.12
N HIS A 182 11.41 -8.23 2.70
CA HIS A 182 11.07 -7.27 1.65
C HIS A 182 10.84 -7.98 0.31
N LEU A 183 11.69 -8.95 -0.02
CA LEU A 183 11.55 -9.75 -1.24
C LEU A 183 10.26 -10.57 -1.22
N ILE A 184 9.90 -11.14 -0.05
CA ILE A 184 8.65 -11.88 0.14
C ILE A 184 7.46 -10.96 -0.07
N ARG A 185 7.41 -9.78 0.56
CA ARG A 185 6.29 -8.82 0.40
C ARG A 185 6.09 -8.36 -1.05
N VAL A 186 7.18 -8.10 -1.78
CA VAL A 186 7.12 -7.73 -3.20
C VAL A 186 6.61 -8.89 -4.06
N SER A 187 7.02 -10.10 -3.71
CA SER A 187 6.57 -11.32 -4.40
C SER A 187 5.12 -11.66 -4.09
N GLU A 188 4.67 -11.47 -2.84
CA GLU A 188 3.26 -11.57 -2.42
C GLU A 188 2.39 -10.61 -3.24
N PHE A 189 2.82 -9.35 -3.37
CA PHE A 189 2.14 -8.37 -4.22
C PHE A 189 1.97 -8.89 -5.66
N ALA A 190 3.02 -9.46 -6.26
CA ALA A 190 2.98 -10.00 -7.61
C ALA A 190 2.02 -11.19 -7.74
N VAL A 191 2.09 -12.13 -6.80
CA VAL A 191 1.21 -13.32 -6.74
C VAL A 191 -0.26 -12.90 -6.56
N GLN A 192 -0.54 -11.94 -5.68
CA GLN A 192 -1.89 -11.44 -5.46
C GLN A 192 -2.45 -10.71 -6.68
N LEU A 193 -1.61 -9.94 -7.39
CA LEU A 193 -2.01 -9.26 -8.62
C LEU A 193 -2.45 -10.26 -9.69
N VAL A 194 -1.64 -11.28 -9.99
CA VAL A 194 -2.02 -12.30 -10.98
C VAL A 194 -3.15 -13.19 -10.53
N SER A 195 -3.34 -13.38 -9.22
CA SER A 195 -4.49 -14.12 -8.68
C SER A 195 -5.82 -13.38 -8.90
N LYS A 196 -5.80 -12.03 -8.85
CA LYS A 196 -6.99 -11.21 -9.12
C LYS A 196 -7.21 -10.97 -10.61
N GLN A 197 -6.13 -10.96 -11.40
CA GLN A 197 -6.18 -10.65 -12.82
C GLN A 197 -5.24 -11.59 -13.62
N PRO A 198 -5.63 -12.85 -13.88
CA PRO A 198 -4.75 -13.85 -14.49
C PRO A 198 -4.17 -13.45 -15.85
N GLU A 199 -4.86 -12.61 -16.62
CA GLU A 199 -4.42 -12.14 -17.94
C GLU A 199 -3.13 -11.31 -17.90
N VAL A 200 -2.77 -10.70 -16.75
CA VAL A 200 -1.56 -9.88 -16.61
C VAL A 200 -0.33 -10.71 -16.23
N PHE A 201 -0.45 -12.04 -16.13
CA PHE A 201 0.62 -12.92 -15.70
C PHE A 201 1.91 -12.67 -16.49
N LYS A 202 1.80 -12.52 -17.81
CA LYS A 202 2.97 -12.32 -18.66
C LYS A 202 3.63 -10.96 -18.43
N ASP A 203 2.85 -9.92 -18.17
CA ASP A 203 3.38 -8.59 -17.84
C ASP A 203 4.12 -8.63 -16.50
N VAL A 204 3.58 -9.32 -15.50
CA VAL A 204 4.22 -9.51 -14.19
C VAL A 204 5.50 -10.33 -14.33
N GLU A 205 5.50 -11.42 -15.10
CA GLU A 205 6.70 -12.20 -15.41
C GLU A 205 7.78 -11.31 -16.06
N ASN A 206 7.40 -10.51 -17.06
CA ASN A 206 8.33 -9.63 -17.78
C ASN A 206 8.89 -8.48 -16.90
N SER A 207 8.19 -8.09 -15.84
CA SER A 207 8.68 -7.07 -14.89
C SER A 207 9.74 -7.61 -13.93
N GLY A 208 9.96 -8.93 -13.89
CA GLY A 208 10.94 -9.58 -13.02
C GLY A 208 10.48 -9.80 -11.58
N LEU A 209 9.24 -9.46 -11.25
CA LEU A 209 8.69 -9.59 -9.89
C LEU A 209 8.60 -11.05 -9.38
N PHE A 210 8.61 -12.04 -10.28
CA PHE A 210 8.67 -13.46 -9.90
C PHE A 210 10.08 -13.98 -9.66
N GLN A 211 11.12 -13.22 -10.00
CA GLN A 211 12.50 -13.69 -9.86
C GLN A 211 12.85 -14.11 -8.43
N PRO A 212 12.47 -13.35 -7.37
CA PRO A 212 12.77 -13.78 -6.00
C PRO A 212 12.10 -15.10 -5.61
N ILE A 213 10.90 -15.39 -6.13
CA ILE A 213 10.22 -16.68 -5.92
C ILE A 213 11.03 -17.81 -6.55
N LEU A 214 11.50 -17.62 -7.78
CA LEU A 214 12.32 -18.62 -8.47
C LEU A 214 13.65 -18.84 -7.74
N ASP A 215 14.34 -17.77 -7.35
CA ASP A 215 15.62 -17.86 -6.63
C ASP A 215 15.46 -18.55 -5.29
N GLY A 216 14.38 -18.21 -4.57
CA GLY A 216 14.01 -18.80 -3.30
C GLY A 216 13.68 -20.28 -3.36
N LEU A 217 12.84 -20.69 -4.32
CA LEU A 217 12.49 -22.09 -4.56
C LEU A 217 13.71 -22.92 -5.01
N ASN A 218 14.65 -22.29 -5.71
CA ASN A 218 15.89 -22.92 -6.18
C ASN A 218 17.04 -22.85 -5.17
N SER A 219 16.81 -22.29 -3.98
CA SER A 219 17.81 -22.25 -2.92
C SER A 219 18.22 -23.66 -2.49
N ARG A 220 19.51 -23.81 -2.15
CA ARG A 220 20.05 -25.03 -1.54
C ARG A 220 19.77 -25.10 -0.04
N ASP A 221 19.41 -23.96 0.58
CA ASP A 221 19.01 -23.90 1.98
C ASP A 221 17.53 -24.29 2.11
N PRO A 222 17.21 -25.41 2.78
CA PRO A 222 15.83 -25.86 2.95
C PRO A 222 14.94 -24.86 3.69
N LEU A 223 15.48 -24.08 4.63
CA LEU A 223 14.71 -23.08 5.38
C LEU A 223 14.36 -21.89 4.51
N VAL A 224 15.31 -21.44 3.67
CA VAL A 224 15.02 -20.42 2.65
C VAL A 224 13.94 -20.94 1.73
N ARG A 225 14.07 -22.16 1.21
CA ARG A 225 13.10 -22.74 0.29
C ARG A 225 11.69 -22.83 0.87
N LEU A 226 11.57 -23.26 2.13
CA LEU A 226 10.29 -23.32 2.85
C LEU A 226 9.59 -21.95 2.90
N ASN A 227 10.33 -20.85 3.09
CA ASN A 227 9.75 -19.50 3.11
C ASN A 227 9.11 -19.10 1.76
N TRP A 228 9.58 -19.68 0.66
CA TRP A 228 9.11 -19.37 -0.69
C TRP A 228 8.08 -20.39 -1.23
N LEU A 229 7.97 -21.55 -0.58
CA LEU A 229 7.11 -22.65 -1.03
C LEU A 229 5.63 -22.24 -1.06
N GLU A 230 5.18 -21.47 -0.07
CA GLU A 230 3.78 -21.00 -0.03
C GLU A 230 3.46 -20.09 -1.23
N LEU A 231 4.36 -19.18 -1.60
CA LEU A 231 4.19 -18.32 -2.78
C LEU A 231 4.24 -19.13 -4.08
N GLY A 232 5.13 -20.11 -4.17
CA GLY A 232 5.18 -21.07 -5.28
C GLY A 232 3.86 -21.82 -5.42
N LYS A 233 3.33 -22.36 -4.32
CA LYS A 233 2.04 -23.06 -4.28
C LYS A 233 0.88 -22.16 -4.73
N LEU A 234 0.83 -20.91 -4.28
CA LEU A 234 -0.19 -19.96 -4.74
C LEU A 234 -0.15 -19.73 -6.26
N LEU A 235 1.04 -19.69 -6.88
CA LEU A 235 1.16 -19.59 -8.34
C LEU A 235 0.60 -20.82 -9.06
N THR A 236 0.71 -22.01 -8.46
CA THR A 236 0.19 -23.26 -9.05
C THR A 236 -1.33 -23.35 -9.08
N ILE A 237 -2.05 -22.46 -8.39
CA ILE A 237 -3.52 -22.40 -8.44
C ILE A 237 -4.00 -22.13 -9.88
N SER A 238 -3.23 -21.34 -10.63
CA SER A 238 -3.50 -21.06 -12.05
C SER A 238 -2.73 -22.01 -12.97
N GLU A 239 -3.34 -22.40 -14.09
CA GLU A 239 -2.68 -23.22 -15.12
C GLU A 239 -1.43 -22.53 -15.68
N THR A 240 -1.51 -21.23 -15.96
CA THR A 240 -0.37 -20.43 -16.42
C THR A 240 0.78 -20.43 -15.40
N GLY A 241 0.49 -20.25 -14.12
CA GLY A 241 1.50 -20.27 -13.06
C GLY A 241 2.11 -21.66 -12.84
N TYR A 242 1.30 -22.71 -12.92
CA TYR A 242 1.80 -24.09 -12.91
C TYR A 242 2.77 -24.33 -14.07
N HIS A 243 2.38 -24.00 -15.31
CA HIS A 243 3.24 -24.16 -16.48
C HIS A 243 4.51 -23.32 -16.40
N PHE A 244 4.42 -22.10 -15.87
CA PHE A 244 5.57 -21.25 -15.61
C PHE A 244 6.57 -21.94 -14.67
N LEU A 245 6.14 -22.39 -13.49
CA LEU A 245 7.03 -23.06 -12.53
C LEU A 245 7.60 -24.38 -13.08
N ASN A 246 6.78 -25.15 -13.83
CA ASN A 246 7.24 -26.36 -14.50
C ASN A 246 8.31 -26.08 -15.55
N LYS A 247 8.11 -25.06 -16.40
CA LYS A 247 9.07 -24.63 -17.42
C LYS A 247 10.38 -24.15 -16.79
N GLN A 248 10.31 -23.53 -15.62
CA GLN A 248 11.47 -23.15 -14.84
C GLN A 248 12.13 -24.34 -14.12
N GLY A 249 11.64 -25.57 -14.28
CA GLY A 249 12.22 -26.78 -13.70
C GLY A 249 12.12 -26.84 -12.16
N VAL A 250 11.13 -26.17 -11.57
CA VAL A 250 10.93 -26.15 -10.11
C VAL A 250 10.51 -27.54 -9.62
N PHE A 251 9.52 -28.16 -10.27
CA PHE A 251 8.99 -29.46 -9.84
C PHE A 251 9.98 -30.61 -10.02
N SER A 252 10.74 -30.63 -11.13
CA SER A 252 11.76 -31.66 -11.33
C SER A 252 12.81 -31.63 -10.23
N ARG A 253 13.23 -30.42 -9.81
CA ARG A 253 14.20 -30.26 -8.72
C ARG A 253 13.64 -30.65 -7.36
N LEU A 254 12.40 -30.26 -7.07
CA LEU A 254 11.74 -30.71 -5.84
C LEU A 254 11.65 -32.23 -5.78
N LEU A 255 11.36 -32.90 -6.91
CA LEU A 255 11.36 -34.37 -7.00
C LEU A 255 12.76 -34.96 -6.80
N ASP A 256 13.78 -34.43 -7.47
CA ASP A 256 15.18 -34.87 -7.30
C ASP A 256 15.65 -34.74 -5.84
N ASP A 257 15.26 -33.64 -5.18
CA ASP A 257 15.55 -33.40 -3.78
C ASP A 257 14.79 -34.38 -2.88
N LEU A 258 13.54 -34.74 -3.19
CA LEU A 258 12.80 -35.78 -2.46
C LEU A 258 13.45 -37.17 -2.63
N TYR A 259 13.92 -37.51 -3.83
CA TYR A 259 14.60 -38.78 -4.08
C TYR A 259 15.96 -38.86 -3.39
N SER A 260 16.72 -37.76 -3.34
CA SER A 260 18.02 -37.70 -2.68
C SER A 260 17.91 -37.58 -1.15
N SER A 261 16.84 -36.96 -0.65
CA SER A 261 16.57 -36.80 0.78
C SER A 261 15.94 -38.02 1.43
N ALA A 262 15.54 -39.07 0.71
CA ALA A 262 15.18 -40.37 1.31
C ALA A 262 16.29 -40.99 2.21
N SER A 263 17.48 -40.36 2.24
CA SER A 263 18.62 -40.61 3.12
C SER A 263 18.94 -39.49 4.14
N ASP A 264 18.17 -38.41 4.21
CA ASP A 264 18.42 -37.18 4.98
C ASP A 264 17.36 -36.99 6.10
N PRO A 265 17.76 -36.82 7.38
CA PRO A 265 16.84 -36.67 8.51
C PRO A 265 15.94 -35.42 8.50
N LEU A 266 16.11 -34.48 7.56
CA LEU A 266 15.22 -33.31 7.41
C LEU A 266 13.98 -33.54 6.53
N VAL A 267 13.81 -34.75 5.97
CA VAL A 267 12.63 -35.10 5.15
C VAL A 267 11.31 -34.85 5.85
N ASP A 268 11.24 -35.16 7.14
CA ASP A 268 10.02 -35.02 7.95
C ASP A 268 9.57 -33.55 8.10
N LEU A 269 10.43 -32.58 7.82
CA LEU A 269 10.09 -31.15 7.83
C LEU A 269 9.54 -30.66 6.47
N LEU A 270 9.94 -31.30 5.38
CA LEU A 270 9.58 -30.90 4.01
C LEU A 270 8.36 -31.65 3.47
N LEU A 271 8.07 -32.84 4.00
CA LEU A 271 6.90 -33.64 3.65
C LEU A 271 5.88 -33.61 4.78
N PRO A 272 4.63 -33.16 4.55
CA PRO A 272 3.58 -33.36 5.53
C PRO A 272 3.33 -34.86 5.72
N ASP A 273 3.21 -35.30 6.97
CA ASP A 273 2.86 -36.68 7.31
C ASP A 273 1.49 -37.00 6.68
N PRO A 274 1.37 -38.01 5.79
CA PRO A 274 0.10 -38.32 5.09
C PRO A 274 -1.00 -38.87 6.00
N ARG A 275 -0.86 -38.76 7.34
CA ARG A 275 -1.79 -39.30 8.35
C ARG A 275 -2.57 -38.23 9.14
N THR A 276 -2.54 -36.97 8.72
CA THR A 276 -3.38 -35.89 9.28
C THR A 276 -4.24 -35.22 8.24
#